data_AF-A0A6G4ZUG6-F1
#
_entry.id   AF-A0A6G4ZUG6-F1
#
_cell.length_a   1.000
_cell.length_b   1.000
_cell.length_c   1.000
_cell.angle_alpha   90.00
_cell.angle_beta   90.00
_cell.angle_gamma   90.00
#
_symmetry.space_group_name_H-M   'P 1'
#
loop_
_entity.id
_entity.type
_entity.pdbx_description
1 polymer ?
#
loop_
_entity_poly.entity_id
_entity_poly.type
_entity_poly.pdbx_seq_one_letter_code
_entity_poly.pdbx_strand_id
1 'polypeptide(L)'
;SWINSMMALVSSDELANDVTGAEALLERHLEHRTEIDARAGTFQAFEMFGQQLLQNGHYASAEIQQKLDMMTEARKELEKAWIARRVKVDQCLDLQLFYRDCEQAENWMASRERDLTALGDRIHQLDDTAARLVNTHPESTEAMITKKQEIIQEWTRL
;
A
#
# COMPACT_ATOMS: atom_id res chain seq x y z
N SER A 1 -33.62 -4.36 -7.17
CA SER A 1 -32.87 -4.20 -8.42
C SER A 1 -31.60 -3.41 -8.17
N TRP A 2 -31.65 -2.09 -7.89
CA TRP A 2 -30.44 -1.28 -7.67
C TRP A 2 -29.58 -1.71 -6.46
N ILE A 3 -30.17 -1.91 -5.26
CA ILE A 3 -29.40 -2.37 -4.08
C ILE A 3 -28.66 -3.66 -4.40
N ASN A 4 -29.31 -4.64 -5.03
CA ASN A 4 -28.67 -5.92 -5.37
C ASN A 4 -27.52 -5.76 -6.36
N SER A 5 -27.64 -4.86 -7.34
CA SER A 5 -26.55 -4.53 -8.25
C SER A 5 -25.38 -3.88 -7.53
N MET A 6 -25.63 -2.89 -6.67
CA MET A 6 -24.59 -2.24 -5.86
C MET A 6 -23.94 -3.22 -4.88
N MET A 7 -24.74 -4.09 -4.26
CA MET A 7 -24.26 -5.20 -3.41
C MET A 7 -23.25 -6.08 -4.14
N ALA A 8 -23.53 -6.45 -5.39
CA ALA A 8 -22.61 -7.26 -6.18
C ALA A 8 -21.28 -6.54 -6.46
N LEU A 9 -21.32 -5.22 -6.67
CA LEU A 9 -20.11 -4.41 -6.87
C LEU A 9 -19.27 -4.32 -5.60
N VAL A 10 -19.89 -4.00 -4.45
CA VAL A 10 -19.16 -3.83 -3.19
C VAL A 10 -18.74 -5.16 -2.56
N SER A 11 -19.33 -6.29 -2.96
CA SER A 11 -18.99 -7.62 -2.44
C SER A 11 -17.90 -8.34 -3.24
N SER A 12 -17.26 -7.69 -4.21
CA SER A 12 -16.14 -8.29 -4.94
C SER A 12 -15.00 -8.69 -3.98
N ASP A 13 -14.35 -9.81 -4.26
CA ASP A 13 -13.14 -10.29 -3.57
C ASP A 13 -11.86 -10.01 -4.36
N GLU A 14 -11.96 -9.42 -5.55
CA GLU A 14 -10.79 -9.08 -6.38
C GLU A 14 -9.91 -8.03 -5.68
N LEU A 15 -8.60 -8.25 -5.65
CA LEU A 15 -7.61 -7.34 -5.08
C LEU A 15 -6.46 -7.14 -6.09
N ALA A 16 -5.81 -5.99 -5.99
CA ALA A 16 -4.69 -5.64 -6.85
C ALA A 16 -3.38 -6.27 -6.35
N ASN A 17 -2.43 -6.43 -7.27
CA ASN A 17 -1.09 -6.95 -7.01
C ASN A 17 0.01 -5.87 -7.14
N ASP A 18 -0.39 -4.60 -7.29
CA ASP A 18 0.50 -3.45 -7.31
C ASP A 18 -0.19 -2.24 -6.64
N VAL A 19 0.62 -1.20 -6.35
CA VAL A 19 0.14 0.01 -5.66
C VAL A 19 -0.90 0.74 -6.51
N THR A 20 -0.61 0.94 -7.81
CA THR A 20 -1.50 1.69 -8.72
C THR A 20 -2.89 1.06 -8.82
N GLY A 21 -2.96 -0.27 -8.93
CA GLY A 21 -4.21 -1.01 -8.96
C GLY A 21 -4.95 -0.94 -7.63
N ALA A 22 -4.24 -1.00 -6.50
CA ALA A 22 -4.85 -0.87 -5.17
C ALA A 22 -5.45 0.53 -4.96
N GLU A 23 -4.75 1.59 -5.40
CA GLU A 23 -5.26 2.96 -5.40
C GLU A 23 -6.49 3.12 -6.30
N ALA A 24 -6.48 2.54 -7.50
CA ALA A 24 -7.63 2.57 -8.41
C ALA A 24 -8.85 1.83 -7.84
N LEU A 25 -8.65 0.71 -7.14
CA LEU A 25 -9.72 0.02 -6.41
C LEU A 25 -10.29 0.88 -5.29
N LEU A 26 -9.44 1.64 -4.60
CA LEU A 26 -9.85 2.55 -3.53
C LEU A 26 -10.68 3.72 -4.07
N GLU A 27 -10.26 4.31 -5.18
CA GLU A 27 -11.00 5.38 -5.86
C GLU A 27 -12.39 4.89 -6.30
N ARG A 28 -12.46 3.76 -7.02
CA ARG A 28 -13.73 3.13 -7.43
C ARG A 28 -14.65 2.87 -6.24
N HIS A 29 -14.08 2.43 -5.12
CA HIS A 29 -14.83 2.17 -3.90
C HIS A 29 -15.45 3.46 -3.30
N LEU A 30 -14.76 4.60 -3.40
CA LEU A 30 -15.29 5.91 -3.02
C LEU A 30 -16.36 6.43 -3.99
N GLU A 31 -16.26 6.11 -5.28
CA GLU A 31 -17.34 6.39 -6.25
C GLU A 31 -18.63 5.66 -5.85
N HIS A 32 -18.54 4.38 -5.48
CA HIS A 32 -19.69 3.62 -4.99
C HIS A 32 -20.31 4.24 -3.72
N ARG A 33 -19.50 4.84 -2.84
CA ARG A 33 -20.02 5.58 -1.68
C ARG A 33 -20.88 6.75 -2.12
N THR A 34 -20.36 7.53 -3.07
CA THR A 34 -21.07 8.70 -3.62
C THR A 34 -22.41 8.30 -4.24
N GLU A 35 -22.46 7.18 -4.96
CA GLU A 35 -23.70 6.63 -5.51
C GLU A 35 -24.70 6.20 -4.43
N ILE A 36 -24.22 5.57 -3.35
CA ILE A 36 -25.06 5.16 -2.21
C ILE A 36 -25.66 6.39 -1.52
N ASP A 37 -24.85 7.41 -1.27
CA ASP A 37 -25.28 8.64 -0.62
C ASP A 37 -26.30 9.41 -1.46
N ALA A 38 -26.09 9.47 -2.78
CA ALA A 38 -27.03 10.11 -3.71
C ALA A 38 -28.44 9.48 -3.68
N ARG A 39 -28.56 8.21 -3.26
CA ARG A 39 -29.85 7.51 -3.13
C ARG A 39 -30.55 7.73 -1.79
N ALA A 40 -29.91 8.33 -0.79
CA ALA A 40 -30.47 8.52 0.54
C ALA A 40 -31.86 9.19 0.51
N GLY A 41 -32.02 10.26 -0.27
CA GLY A 41 -33.29 10.96 -0.42
C GLY A 41 -34.39 10.12 -1.07
N THR A 42 -34.03 9.23 -2.02
CA THR A 42 -35.01 8.32 -2.65
C THR A 42 -35.54 7.31 -1.64
N PHE A 43 -34.66 6.74 -0.81
CA PHE A 43 -35.08 5.80 0.23
C PHE A 43 -35.93 6.47 1.30
N GLN A 44 -35.56 7.69 1.72
CA GLN A 44 -36.33 8.45 2.68
C GLN A 44 -37.74 8.76 2.15
N ALA A 45 -37.87 9.18 0.89
CA ALA A 45 -39.18 9.43 0.28
C ALA A 45 -40.03 8.15 0.21
N PHE A 46 -39.43 7.01 -0.15
CA PHE A 46 -40.11 5.72 -0.16
C PHE A 46 -40.61 5.31 1.23
N GLU A 47 -39.76 5.47 2.25
CA GLU A 47 -40.11 5.16 3.63
C GLU A 47 -41.23 6.06 4.16
N MET A 48 -41.14 7.37 3.95
CA MET A 48 -42.18 8.32 4.32
C MET A 48 -43.52 7.99 3.66
N PHE A 49 -43.52 7.64 2.37
CA PHE A 49 -44.73 7.26 1.65
C PHE A 49 -45.35 5.98 2.24
N GLY A 50 -44.53 4.96 2.51
CA GLY A 50 -45.00 3.74 3.15
C GLY A 50 -45.60 4.01 4.54
N GLN A 51 -44.92 4.82 5.36
CA GLN A 51 -45.43 5.22 6.68
C GLN A 51 -46.77 5.96 6.60
N GLN A 52 -46.95 6.85 5.61
CA GLN A 52 -48.23 7.53 5.39
C GLN A 52 -49.37 6.56 5.06
N LEU A 53 -49.12 5.55 4.21
CA LEU A 53 -50.12 4.52 3.90
C LEU A 53 -50.51 3.71 5.14
N LEU A 54 -49.54 3.38 6.00
CA LEU A 54 -49.79 2.68 7.26
C LEU A 54 -50.64 3.53 8.22
N GLN A 55 -50.30 4.81 8.38
CA GLN A 55 -51.05 5.74 9.24
C GLN A 55 -52.51 5.90 8.78
N ASN A 56 -52.76 5.84 7.47
CA ASN A 56 -54.10 5.91 6.90
C ASN A 56 -54.87 4.59 6.92
N GLY A 57 -54.32 3.53 7.52
CA GLY A 57 -54.98 2.22 7.62
C GLY A 57 -55.19 1.54 6.27
N HIS A 58 -54.23 1.69 5.35
CA HIS A 58 -54.33 1.09 4.01
C HIS A 58 -54.59 -0.42 4.08
N TYR A 59 -55.44 -0.96 3.20
CA TYR A 59 -55.86 -2.37 3.25
C TYR A 59 -54.70 -3.38 3.19
N ALA A 60 -53.60 -3.01 2.55
CA ALA A 60 -52.37 -3.80 2.43
C ALA A 60 -51.27 -3.41 3.45
N SER A 61 -51.66 -2.96 4.64
CA SER A 61 -50.70 -2.46 5.64
C SER A 61 -49.65 -3.50 6.06
N ALA A 62 -50.03 -4.78 6.14
CA ALA A 62 -49.10 -5.85 6.48
C ALA A 62 -48.00 -6.00 5.44
N GLU A 63 -48.36 -6.02 4.15
CA GLU A 63 -47.43 -6.11 3.03
C GLU A 63 -46.54 -4.87 2.94
N ILE A 64 -47.10 -3.67 3.18
CA ILE A 64 -46.35 -2.41 3.17
C ILE A 64 -45.28 -2.42 4.27
N GLN A 65 -45.66 -2.78 5.51
CA GLN A 65 -44.72 -2.87 6.62
C GLN A 65 -43.58 -3.85 6.30
N GLN A 66 -43.92 -5.05 5.79
CA GLN A 66 -42.92 -6.03 5.38
C GLN A 66 -41.94 -5.47 4.34
N LYS A 67 -42.43 -4.71 3.33
CA LYS A 67 -41.56 -4.11 2.31
C LYS A 67 -40.65 -3.02 2.87
N LEU A 68 -41.13 -2.22 3.82
CA LEU A 68 -40.32 -1.22 4.52
C LEU A 68 -39.20 -1.89 5.33
N ASP A 69 -39.53 -2.95 6.07
CA ASP A 69 -38.56 -3.71 6.87
C ASP A 69 -37.49 -4.37 5.98
N MET A 70 -37.92 -5.03 4.89
CA MET A 70 -37.00 -5.62 3.91
C MET A 70 -36.07 -4.57 3.28
N MET A 71 -36.58 -3.38 2.95
CA MET A 71 -35.77 -2.30 2.39
C MET A 71 -34.75 -1.78 3.40
N THR A 72 -35.18 -1.63 4.66
CA THR A 72 -34.32 -1.17 5.76
C THR A 72 -33.18 -2.15 5.99
N GLU A 73 -33.47 -3.45 6.04
CA GLU A 73 -32.44 -4.46 6.23
C GLU A 73 -31.48 -4.55 5.04
N ALA A 74 -32.00 -4.50 3.81
CA ALA A 74 -31.16 -4.51 2.62
C ALA A 74 -30.19 -3.31 2.57
N ARG A 75 -30.60 -2.13 3.08
CA ARG A 75 -29.72 -0.97 3.20
C ARG A 75 -28.63 -1.16 4.26
N LYS A 76 -28.96 -1.76 5.40
CA LYS A 76 -27.97 -2.06 6.45
C LYS A 76 -26.92 -3.06 5.97
N GLU A 77 -27.35 -4.11 5.27
CA GLU A 77 -26.43 -5.09 4.71
C GLU A 77 -25.53 -4.49 3.63
N LEU A 78 -26.05 -3.56 2.82
CA LEU A 78 -25.24 -2.80 1.87
C LEU A 78 -24.16 -1.95 2.55
N GLU A 79 -24.52 -1.23 3.61
CA GLU A 79 -23.56 -0.44 4.37
C GLU A 79 -22.47 -1.34 4.98
N LYS A 80 -22.87 -2.46 5.60
CA LYS A 80 -21.91 -3.43 6.17
C LYS A 80 -20.97 -3.99 5.11
N ALA A 81 -21.49 -4.38 3.94
CA ALA A 81 -20.69 -4.92 2.85
C ALA A 81 -19.71 -3.88 2.30
N TRP A 82 -20.15 -2.63 2.14
CA TRP A 82 -19.29 -1.52 1.74
C TRP A 82 -18.14 -1.30 2.75
N ILE A 83 -18.44 -1.23 4.05
CA ILE A 83 -17.42 -1.08 5.10
C ILE A 83 -16.44 -2.27 5.09
N ALA A 84 -16.94 -3.50 4.98
CA ALA A 84 -16.08 -4.68 4.92
C ALA A 84 -15.14 -4.66 3.71
N ARG A 85 -15.63 -4.19 2.56
CA ARG A 85 -14.81 -4.02 1.36
C ARG A 85 -13.74 -2.95 1.55
N ARG A 86 -14.07 -1.84 2.22
CA ARG A 86 -13.10 -0.78 2.54
C ARG A 86 -11.88 -1.34 3.26
N VAL A 87 -12.10 -2.11 4.31
CA VAL A 87 -11.03 -2.73 5.11
C VAL A 87 -10.13 -3.60 4.23
N LYS A 88 -10.69 -4.44 3.35
CA LYS A 88 -9.91 -5.30 2.46
C LYS A 88 -9.05 -4.49 1.47
N VAL A 89 -9.61 -3.43 0.88
CA VAL A 89 -8.88 -2.61 -0.10
C VAL A 89 -7.79 -1.78 0.57
N ASP A 90 -8.04 -1.21 1.76
CA ASP A 90 -7.02 -0.49 2.52
C ASP A 90 -5.86 -1.44 2.91
N GLN A 91 -6.17 -2.64 3.43
CA GLN A 91 -5.15 -3.65 3.76
C GLN A 91 -4.34 -4.11 2.54
N CYS A 92 -4.99 -4.22 1.38
CA CYS A 92 -4.31 -4.52 0.13
C CYS A 92 -3.34 -3.40 -0.24
N LEU A 93 -3.76 -2.14 -0.16
CA LEU A 93 -2.90 -0.99 -0.45
C LEU A 93 -1.69 -0.94 0.50
N ASP A 94 -1.90 -1.13 1.80
CA ASP A 94 -0.83 -1.17 2.79
C ASP A 94 0.20 -2.27 2.48
N LEU A 95 -0.27 -3.45 2.07
CA LEU A 95 0.60 -4.57 1.69
C LEU A 95 1.43 -4.27 0.43
N GLN A 96 0.81 -3.69 -0.60
CA GLN A 96 1.55 -3.29 -1.81
C GLN A 96 2.53 -2.15 -1.52
N LEU A 97 2.13 -1.23 -0.63
CA LEU A 97 2.93 -0.31 0.17
C LEU A 97 4.28 -0.91 0.57
N PHE A 98 4.12 -1.89 1.46
CA PHE A 98 5.21 -2.58 2.12
C PHE A 98 6.13 -3.32 1.14
N TYR A 99 5.58 -4.03 0.15
CA TYR A 99 6.40 -4.76 -0.82
C TYR A 99 7.28 -3.83 -1.66
N ARG A 100 6.72 -2.72 -2.15
CA ARG A 100 7.48 -1.72 -2.90
C ARG A 100 8.63 -1.15 -2.05
N ASP A 101 8.34 -0.84 -0.78
CA ASP A 101 9.33 -0.27 0.13
C ASP A 101 10.43 -1.29 0.47
N CYS A 102 10.09 -2.58 0.62
CA CYS A 102 11.06 -3.67 0.77
C CYS A 102 11.96 -3.80 -0.46
N GLU A 103 11.39 -3.82 -1.66
CA GLU A 103 12.15 -3.88 -2.92
C GLU A 103 13.12 -2.68 -3.04
N GLN A 104 12.67 -1.48 -2.67
CA GLN A 104 13.53 -0.31 -2.65
C GLN A 104 14.70 -0.47 -1.67
N ALA A 105 14.44 -0.98 -0.46
CA ALA A 105 15.46 -1.23 0.54
C ALA A 105 16.47 -2.30 0.08
N GLU A 106 16.00 -3.40 -0.52
CA GLU A 106 16.85 -4.45 -1.08
C GLU A 106 17.76 -3.91 -2.19
N ASN A 107 17.21 -3.13 -3.12
CA ASN A 107 17.98 -2.51 -4.18
C ASN A 107 19.05 -1.54 -3.64
N TRP A 108 18.72 -0.78 -2.59
CA TRP A 108 19.67 0.10 -1.92
C TRP A 108 20.81 -0.68 -1.25
N MET A 109 20.49 -1.75 -0.53
CA MET A 109 21.49 -2.63 0.10
C MET A 109 22.39 -3.29 -0.94
N ALA A 110 21.82 -3.85 -2.01
CA ALA A 110 22.58 -4.47 -3.10
C ALA A 110 23.50 -3.47 -3.82
N SER A 111 23.09 -2.20 -3.93
CA SER A 111 23.99 -1.14 -4.41
C SER A 111 25.15 -0.93 -3.45
N ARG A 112 24.88 -0.88 -2.14
CA ARG A 112 25.91 -0.65 -1.13
C ARG A 112 26.91 -1.80 -1.04
N GLU A 113 26.46 -3.04 -1.16
CA GLU A 113 27.32 -4.22 -1.19
C GLU A 113 28.26 -4.21 -2.41
N ARG A 114 27.76 -3.80 -3.58
CA ARG A 114 28.60 -3.63 -4.78
C ARG A 114 29.67 -2.57 -4.58
N ASP A 115 29.31 -1.42 -4.00
CA ASP A 115 30.28 -0.35 -3.70
C ASP A 115 31.36 -0.83 -2.72
N LEU A 116 30.96 -1.56 -1.67
CA LEU A 116 31.89 -2.12 -0.68
C LEU A 116 32.85 -3.16 -1.30
N THR A 117 32.33 -4.02 -2.17
CA THR A 117 33.14 -5.01 -2.90
C THR A 117 34.18 -4.30 -3.77
N ALA A 118 33.76 -3.28 -4.54
CA ALA A 118 34.66 -2.51 -5.39
C ALA A 118 35.73 -1.74 -4.58
N LEU A 119 35.39 -1.24 -3.39
CA LEU A 119 36.35 -0.63 -2.47
C LEU A 119 37.37 -1.65 -1.97
N GLY A 120 36.94 -2.86 -1.62
CA GLY A 120 37.82 -3.96 -1.24
C GLY A 120 38.82 -4.31 -2.34
N ASP A 121 38.34 -4.47 -3.58
CA ASP A 121 39.20 -4.74 -4.74
C ASP A 121 40.23 -3.62 -4.96
N ARG A 122 39.83 -2.37 -4.76
CA ARG A 122 40.73 -1.22 -4.90
C ARG A 122 41.80 -1.18 -3.81
N ILE A 123 41.47 -1.55 -2.57
CA ILE A 123 42.45 -1.69 -1.49
C ILE A 123 43.48 -2.76 -1.84
N HIS A 124 43.04 -3.93 -2.30
CA HIS A 124 43.95 -5.00 -2.73
C HIS A 124 44.89 -4.55 -3.86
N GLN A 125 44.37 -3.82 -4.86
CA GLN A 125 45.20 -3.28 -5.94
C GLN A 125 46.24 -2.26 -5.44
N LEU A 126 45.88 -1.42 -4.48
CA LEU A 126 46.80 -0.46 -3.87
C LEU A 126 47.89 -1.17 -3.07
N ASP A 127 47.54 -2.21 -2.32
CA ASP A 127 48.52 -3.04 -1.59
C ASP A 127 49.50 -3.73 -2.55
N ASP A 128 49.00 -4.33 -3.64
CA ASP A 128 49.83 -4.93 -4.69
C ASP A 128 50.78 -3.92 -5.34
N THR A 129 50.26 -2.73 -5.63
CA THR A 129 51.06 -1.65 -6.23
C THR A 129 52.13 -1.16 -5.27
N ALA A 130 51.78 -1.00 -3.98
CA ALA A 130 52.72 -0.60 -2.94
C ALA A 130 53.83 -1.65 -2.77
N ALA A 131 53.48 -2.94 -2.74
CA ALA A 131 54.45 -4.03 -2.64
C ALA A 131 55.43 -4.05 -3.83
N ARG A 132 54.93 -3.83 -5.06
CA ARG A 132 55.80 -3.71 -6.23
C ARG A 132 56.76 -2.53 -6.12
N LEU A 133 56.25 -1.35 -5.71
CA LEU A 133 57.05 -0.13 -5.65
C LEU A 133 58.18 -0.23 -4.60
N VAL A 134 57.92 -0.86 -3.45
CA VAL A 134 58.94 -1.20 -2.45
C VAL A 134 60.03 -2.10 -3.04
N ASN A 135 59.64 -3.12 -3.82
CA ASN A 135 60.59 -4.04 -4.43
C ASN A 135 61.42 -3.41 -5.56
N THR A 136 60.85 -2.47 -6.34
CA THR A 136 61.56 -1.87 -7.49
C THR A 136 62.33 -0.60 -7.14
N HIS A 137 61.98 0.10 -6.05
CA HIS A 137 62.62 1.35 -5.64
C HIS A 137 62.95 1.34 -4.13
N PRO A 138 63.98 0.58 -3.71
CA PRO A 138 64.33 0.44 -2.30
C PRO A 138 64.65 1.76 -1.61
N GLU A 139 65.20 2.73 -2.35
CA GLU A 139 65.54 4.08 -1.88
C GLU A 139 64.31 4.92 -1.44
N SER A 140 63.12 4.60 -1.95
CA SER A 140 61.86 5.31 -1.65
C SER A 140 61.00 4.61 -0.58
N THR A 141 61.45 3.47 -0.06
CA THR A 141 60.67 2.58 0.81
C THR A 141 60.29 3.22 2.14
N GLU A 142 61.19 4.00 2.73
CA GLU A 142 60.99 4.62 4.06
C GLU A 142 59.88 5.69 4.03
N ALA A 143 59.82 6.49 2.97
CA ALA A 143 58.76 7.48 2.76
C ALA A 143 57.39 6.82 2.55
N MET A 144 57.34 5.68 1.84
CA MET A 144 56.09 4.94 1.62
C MET A 144 55.55 4.29 2.90
N ILE A 145 56.42 3.68 3.71
CA ILE A 145 56.04 3.09 5.00
C ILE A 145 55.43 4.16 5.91
N THR A 146 56.05 5.34 5.94
CA THR A 146 55.55 6.49 6.71
C THR A 146 54.15 6.91 6.24
N LYS A 147 53.93 7.04 4.92
CA LYS A 147 52.62 7.41 4.37
C LYS A 147 51.54 6.37 4.65
N LYS A 148 51.89 5.07 4.60
CA LYS A 148 50.97 3.98 4.97
C LYS A 148 50.56 4.08 6.44
N GLN A 149 51.50 4.35 7.34
CA GLN A 149 51.21 4.52 8.77
C GLN A 149 50.31 5.73 9.04
N GLU A 150 50.53 6.86 8.37
CA GLU A 150 49.65 8.03 8.45
C GLU A 150 48.21 7.69 8.04
N ILE A 151 48.03 6.98 6.93
CA ILE A 151 46.70 6.58 6.44
C ILE A 151 46.01 5.64 7.44
N ILE A 152 46.74 4.66 7.99
CA ILE A 152 46.18 3.74 8.99
C ILE A 152 45.77 4.49 10.26
N GLN A 153 46.59 5.44 10.74
CA GLN A 153 46.26 6.24 11.91
C GLN A 153 45.00 7.08 11.69
N GLU A 154 44.89 7.74 10.55
CA GLU A 154 43.71 8.57 10.26
C GLU A 154 42.45 7.71 10.10
N TRP A 155 42.56 6.53 9.50
CA TRP A 155 41.47 5.55 9.43
C TRP A 155 41.04 5.02 10.81
N THR A 156 41.96 4.88 11.75
CA THR A 156 41.65 4.40 13.12
C THR A 156 40.98 5.48 13.97
N ARG A 157 41.04 6.75 13.52
CA ARG A 157 40.46 7.90 14.22
C ARG A 157 39.02 8.21 13.77
N LEU A 158 38.64 7.73 12.59
CA LEU A 158 37.26 7.78 12.07
C LEU A 158 36.40 6.68 12.70
#